data_AF-A0A2S5A3M0-F1
#
_entry.id   AF-A0A2S5A3M0-F1
#
_cell.length_a   1.000
_cell.length_b   1.000
_cell.length_c   1.000
_cell.angle_alpha   90.00
_cell.angle_beta   90.00
_cell.angle_gamma   90.00
#
_symmetry.space_group_name_H-M   'P 1'
#
loop_
_entity.id
_entity.type
_entity.pdbx_description
1 polymer ?
#
loop_
_entity_poly.entity_id
_entity_poly.type
_entity_poly.pdbx_seq_one_letter_code
_entity_poly.pdbx_strand_id
1 'polypeptide(L)'
;MLFFKKEYNVKPNQLGFLYRENVLEKVLNSGVHYIYDRKDKTELICLPTCSRMVQLINQEVLTKDNISLRLSVIMHYVISDGELFLSQFELNKTILAILSEAEQRIYSTVQIHFRNLISRIESEELNEKRGDLNALNIEELNKEIESLGITIQKIMVKDICFPKNIQDLFAKQLEAKIRAKADLENARTSVATARTLKNASELMKGDENIKFFQYLEAITKIASKGNHTFMIGELQHFLNK
;
A
#
# COMPACT_ATOMS: atom_id res chain seq x y z
N MET A 1 -18.04 5.22 -60.07
CA MET A 1 -17.13 4.12 -59.65
C MET A 1 -16.97 4.07 -58.11
N LEU A 2 -18.04 4.35 -57.34
CA LEU A 2 -18.00 4.45 -55.87
C LEU A 2 -18.89 3.42 -55.13
N PHE A 3 -19.62 2.56 -55.85
CA PHE A 3 -20.71 1.74 -55.28
C PHE A 3 -20.29 0.59 -54.37
N PHE A 4 -18.99 0.36 -54.16
CA PHE A 4 -18.49 -0.77 -53.37
C PHE A 4 -17.50 -0.34 -52.28
N LYS A 5 -17.47 0.94 -51.90
CA LYS A 5 -16.67 1.41 -50.77
C LYS A 5 -17.56 1.57 -49.54
N LYS A 6 -17.30 0.80 -48.50
CA LYS A 6 -17.95 0.91 -47.19
C LYS A 6 -17.12 1.82 -46.29
N GLU A 7 -17.79 2.73 -45.60
CA GLU A 7 -17.17 3.63 -44.64
C GLU A 7 -17.13 2.97 -43.26
N TYR A 8 -15.95 3.00 -42.65
CA TYR A 8 -15.69 2.51 -41.31
C TYR A 8 -15.12 3.63 -40.46
N ASN A 9 -15.82 3.98 -39.39
CA ASN A 9 -15.39 5.04 -38.47
C ASN A 9 -14.88 4.44 -37.16
N VAL A 10 -13.59 4.60 -36.90
CA VAL A 10 -12.95 4.22 -35.62
C VAL A 10 -12.85 5.46 -34.76
N LYS A 11 -13.53 5.47 -33.62
CA LYS A 11 -13.54 6.62 -32.71
C LYS A 11 -12.16 6.85 -32.07
N PRO A 12 -11.88 8.05 -31.54
CA PRO A 12 -10.68 8.28 -30.74
C PRO A 12 -10.55 7.31 -29.57
N ASN A 13 -9.31 6.94 -29.22
CA ASN A 13 -8.97 5.98 -28.17
C ASN A 13 -9.53 4.56 -28.40
N GLN A 14 -9.73 4.18 -29.66
CA GLN A 14 -10.11 2.85 -30.08
C GLN A 14 -9.20 2.36 -31.21
N LEU A 15 -9.04 1.04 -31.29
CA LEU A 15 -8.47 0.34 -32.43
C LEU A 15 -9.54 -0.53 -33.08
N GLY A 16 -9.67 -0.42 -34.41
CA GLY A 16 -10.62 -1.20 -35.20
C GLY A 16 -9.97 -2.44 -35.79
N PHE A 17 -10.55 -3.60 -35.60
CA PHE A 17 -10.12 -4.87 -36.18
C PHE A 17 -11.10 -5.25 -37.28
N LEU A 18 -10.63 -5.18 -38.52
CA LEU A 18 -11.44 -5.48 -39.71
C LEU A 18 -11.32 -6.96 -40.04
N TYR A 19 -12.45 -7.66 -40.01
CA TYR A 19 -12.59 -9.03 -40.45
C TYR A 19 -13.25 -9.06 -41.82
N ARG A 20 -12.72 -9.87 -42.74
CA ARG A 20 -13.35 -10.19 -44.02
C ARG A 20 -13.55 -11.69 -44.08
N GLU A 21 -14.79 -12.12 -44.27
CA GLU A 21 -15.13 -13.57 -44.27
C GLU A 21 -14.61 -14.28 -43.00
N ASN A 22 -14.71 -13.62 -41.83
CA ASN A 22 -14.22 -14.09 -40.53
C ASN A 22 -12.68 -14.26 -40.40
N VAL A 23 -11.91 -13.72 -41.34
CA VAL A 23 -10.45 -13.67 -41.26
C VAL A 23 -10.01 -12.23 -40.99
N LEU A 24 -9.11 -12.03 -40.03
CA LEU A 24 -8.55 -10.72 -39.73
C LEU A 24 -7.77 -10.21 -40.96
N GLU A 25 -8.22 -9.12 -41.55
CA GLU A 25 -7.60 -8.51 -42.73
C GLU A 25 -6.67 -7.36 -42.35
N LYS A 26 -7.13 -6.48 -41.45
CA LYS A 26 -6.38 -5.25 -41.12
C LYS A 26 -6.77 -4.67 -39.76
N VAL A 27 -5.79 -4.08 -39.08
CA VAL A 27 -5.99 -3.21 -37.93
C VAL A 27 -6.04 -1.75 -38.38
N LEU A 28 -7.07 -1.03 -37.94
CA LEU A 28 -7.39 0.35 -38.29
C LEU A 28 -7.21 1.25 -37.06
N ASN A 29 -6.41 2.30 -37.22
CA ASN A 29 -6.27 3.35 -36.20
C ASN A 29 -7.51 4.26 -36.17
N SER A 30 -7.61 5.11 -35.15
CA SER A 30 -8.67 6.11 -35.06
C SER A 30 -8.75 6.98 -36.32
N GLY A 31 -9.97 7.20 -36.82
CA GLY A 31 -10.23 7.91 -38.07
C GLY A 31 -11.29 7.22 -38.94
N VAL A 32 -11.57 7.85 -40.08
CA VAL A 32 -12.51 7.36 -41.08
C VAL A 32 -11.74 6.60 -42.16
N HIS A 33 -12.14 5.37 -42.42
CA HIS A 33 -11.51 4.47 -43.40
C HIS A 33 -12.51 4.04 -44.45
N TYR A 34 -12.12 4.11 -45.72
CA TYR A 34 -12.94 3.66 -46.85
C TYR A 34 -12.38 2.35 -47.40
N ILE A 35 -13.11 1.26 -47.20
CA ILE A 35 -12.68 -0.08 -47.58
C ILE A 35 -13.55 -0.61 -48.71
N TYR A 36 -12.93 -1.26 -49.69
CA TYR A 36 -13.66 -1.90 -50.76
C TYR A 36 -14.31 -3.21 -50.27
N ASP A 37 -15.65 -3.25 -50.30
CA ASP A 37 -16.44 -4.44 -50.04
C ASP A 37 -17.58 -4.57 -51.05
N ARG A 38 -17.50 -5.61 -51.88
CA ARG A 38 -18.50 -5.91 -52.91
C ARG A 38 -19.62 -6.83 -52.44
N LYS A 39 -19.42 -7.57 -51.33
CA LYS A 39 -20.31 -8.65 -50.88
C LYS A 39 -20.82 -8.45 -49.44
N ASP A 40 -20.55 -7.30 -48.84
CA ASP A 40 -20.90 -6.96 -47.45
C ASP A 40 -20.48 -8.05 -46.45
N LYS A 41 -19.26 -8.56 -46.63
CA LYS A 41 -18.66 -9.60 -45.77
C LYS A 41 -17.58 -9.05 -44.85
N THR A 42 -17.54 -7.73 -44.70
CA THR A 42 -16.61 -7.04 -43.80
C THR A 42 -17.29 -6.63 -42.50
N GLU A 43 -16.68 -7.01 -41.39
CA GLU A 43 -17.10 -6.70 -40.03
C GLU A 43 -15.99 -5.93 -39.31
N LEU A 44 -16.36 -4.89 -38.56
CA LEU A 44 -15.42 -4.08 -37.79
C LEU A 44 -15.70 -4.25 -36.30
N ILE A 45 -14.68 -4.70 -35.57
CA ILE A 45 -14.72 -4.80 -34.11
C ILE A 45 -13.82 -3.72 -33.53
N CYS A 46 -14.37 -2.80 -32.73
CA CYS A 46 -13.60 -1.73 -32.10
C CYS A 46 -13.25 -2.08 -30.65
N LEU A 47 -11.97 -2.14 -30.32
CA LEU A 47 -11.47 -2.28 -28.95
C LEU A 47 -11.08 -0.93 -28.34
N PRO A 48 -11.36 -0.68 -27.06
CA PRO A 48 -10.87 0.50 -26.37
C PRO A 48 -9.37 0.39 -26.04
N THR A 49 -8.62 1.48 -26.22
CA THR A 49 -7.20 1.60 -25.82
C THR A 49 -7.05 2.25 -24.43
N CYS A 50 -8.14 2.82 -23.89
CA CYS A 50 -8.12 3.43 -22.56
C CYS A 50 -7.95 2.40 -21.44
N SER A 51 -7.28 2.82 -20.37
CA SER A 51 -7.24 2.08 -19.11
C SER A 51 -8.65 1.91 -18.54
N ARG A 52 -8.95 0.71 -18.05
CA ARG A 52 -10.23 0.32 -17.45
C ARG A 52 -10.01 -0.15 -16.03
N MET A 53 -11.03 0.02 -15.19
CA MET A 53 -10.96 -0.31 -13.76
C MET A 53 -11.82 -1.53 -13.46
N VAL A 54 -11.25 -2.50 -12.75
CA VAL A 54 -11.97 -3.64 -12.14
C VAL A 54 -11.81 -3.56 -10.62
N GLN A 55 -12.85 -3.93 -9.89
CA GLN A 55 -12.85 -3.93 -8.43
C GLN A 55 -13.17 -5.32 -7.90
N LEU A 56 -12.34 -5.80 -6.98
CA LEU A 56 -12.60 -6.97 -6.16
C LEU A 56 -13.08 -6.46 -4.82
N ILE A 57 -14.33 -6.72 -4.46
CA ILE A 57 -14.96 -6.13 -3.26
C ILE A 57 -15.27 -7.22 -2.26
N ASN A 58 -15.03 -6.95 -0.96
CA ASN A 58 -15.43 -7.80 0.16
C ASN A 58 -14.98 -9.26 0.03
N GLN A 59 -13.75 -9.50 -0.41
CA GLN A 59 -13.19 -10.84 -0.50
C GLN A 59 -12.84 -11.36 0.89
N GLU A 60 -13.50 -12.45 1.30
CA GLU A 60 -13.17 -13.15 2.54
C GLU A 60 -11.98 -14.10 2.31
N VAL A 61 -10.92 -13.89 3.09
CA VAL A 61 -9.68 -14.67 3.01
C VAL A 61 -9.15 -14.94 4.41
N LEU A 62 -8.44 -16.07 4.54
CA LEU A 62 -7.77 -16.46 5.78
C LEU A 62 -6.29 -16.15 5.67
N THR A 63 -5.76 -15.63 6.78
CA THR A 63 -4.33 -15.41 7.01
C THR A 63 -3.64 -16.71 7.42
N LYS A 64 -2.30 -16.69 7.50
CA LYS A 64 -1.48 -17.83 7.89
C LYS A 64 -1.86 -18.40 9.27
N ASP A 65 -2.31 -17.55 10.19
CA ASP A 65 -2.74 -17.87 11.54
C ASP A 65 -4.26 -18.14 11.66
N ASN A 66 -4.93 -18.43 10.55
CA ASN A 66 -6.35 -18.76 10.46
C ASN A 66 -7.30 -17.65 10.91
N ILE A 67 -6.86 -16.39 10.87
CA ILE A 67 -7.72 -15.24 11.11
C ILE A 67 -8.38 -14.82 9.79
N SER A 68 -9.71 -14.71 9.79
CA SER A 68 -10.50 -14.19 8.67
C SER A 68 -10.38 -12.68 8.56
N LEU A 69 -10.27 -12.18 7.33
CA LEU A 69 -10.36 -10.76 7.00
C LEU A 69 -11.14 -10.56 5.71
N ARG A 70 -11.68 -9.35 5.53
CA ARG A 70 -12.25 -8.88 4.26
C ARG A 70 -11.28 -7.95 3.56
N LEU A 71 -11.03 -8.22 2.29
CA LEU A 71 -10.15 -7.44 1.42
C LEU A 71 -10.98 -6.82 0.29
N SER A 72 -10.76 -5.54 -0.01
CA SER A 72 -11.10 -5.01 -1.34
C SER A 72 -9.88 -4.44 -2.05
N VAL A 73 -9.84 -4.65 -3.36
CA VAL A 73 -8.75 -4.28 -4.26
C VAL A 73 -9.31 -3.58 -5.48
N ILE A 74 -8.63 -2.55 -5.93
CA ILE A 74 -8.90 -1.87 -7.21
C ILE A 74 -7.72 -2.14 -8.13
N MET A 75 -8.03 -2.42 -9.39
CA MET A 75 -7.00 -2.63 -10.40
C MET A 75 -7.34 -1.90 -11.69
N HIS A 76 -6.29 -1.47 -12.38
CA HIS A 76 -6.34 -0.83 -13.68
C HIS A 76 -5.68 -1.73 -14.72
N TYR A 77 -6.40 -2.04 -15.79
CA TYR A 77 -5.91 -2.85 -16.90
C TYR A 77 -6.06 -2.11 -18.22
N VAL A 78 -5.23 -2.49 -19.19
CA VAL A 78 -5.32 -2.04 -20.57
C VAL A 78 -5.22 -3.25 -21.50
N ILE A 79 -5.90 -3.20 -22.64
CA ILE A 79 -5.69 -4.18 -23.72
C ILE A 79 -4.38 -3.78 -24.41
N SER A 80 -3.34 -4.57 -24.23
CA SER A 80 -2.00 -4.32 -24.78
C SER A 80 -1.86 -4.90 -26.18
N ASP A 81 -2.44 -6.08 -26.42
CA ASP A 81 -2.49 -6.73 -27.73
C ASP A 81 -3.95 -7.09 -28.06
N GLY A 82 -4.54 -6.32 -28.97
CA GLY A 82 -5.93 -6.52 -29.38
C GLY A 82 -6.14 -7.74 -30.29
N GLU A 83 -5.13 -8.16 -31.06
CA GLU A 83 -5.24 -9.36 -31.90
C GLU A 83 -5.24 -10.60 -31.03
N LEU A 84 -4.29 -10.67 -30.09
CA LEU A 84 -4.23 -11.75 -29.10
C LEU A 84 -5.50 -11.76 -28.26
N PHE A 85 -5.96 -10.60 -27.76
CA PHE A 85 -7.21 -10.49 -27.01
C PHE A 85 -8.39 -11.09 -27.78
N LEU A 86 -8.65 -10.63 -29.01
CA LEU A 86 -9.78 -11.12 -29.81
C LEU A 86 -9.68 -12.61 -30.15
N SER A 87 -8.47 -13.16 -30.24
CA SER A 87 -8.28 -14.61 -30.47
C SER A 87 -8.73 -15.49 -29.29
N GLN A 88 -8.81 -14.94 -28.08
CA GLN A 88 -9.14 -15.68 -26.85
C GLN A 88 -10.64 -15.69 -26.52
N PHE A 89 -11.46 -15.00 -27.31
CA PHE A 89 -12.90 -14.84 -27.07
C PHE A 89 -13.72 -15.11 -28.33
N GLU A 90 -14.97 -15.53 -28.12
CA GLU A 90 -15.91 -15.72 -29.23
C GLU A 90 -16.41 -14.36 -29.75
N LEU A 91 -16.16 -14.10 -31.04
CA LEU A 91 -16.49 -12.82 -31.69
C LEU A 91 -17.96 -12.70 -32.11
N ASN A 92 -18.80 -13.68 -31.79
CA ASN A 92 -20.25 -13.65 -32.03
C ASN A 92 -21.02 -12.80 -31.01
N LYS A 93 -20.34 -12.27 -29.99
CA LYS A 93 -20.91 -11.46 -28.91
C LYS A 93 -20.61 -9.98 -29.11
N THR A 94 -21.46 -9.13 -28.53
CA THR A 94 -21.18 -7.69 -28.45
C THR A 94 -19.86 -7.44 -27.73
N ILE A 95 -19.11 -6.41 -28.15
CA ILE A 95 -17.86 -6.02 -27.49
C ILE A 95 -17.97 -5.86 -25.97
N LEU A 96 -19.09 -5.34 -25.47
CA LEU A 96 -19.33 -5.18 -24.04
C LEU A 96 -19.36 -6.52 -23.30
N ALA A 97 -19.91 -7.56 -23.92
CA ALA A 97 -19.95 -8.91 -23.34
C ALA A 97 -18.57 -9.55 -23.34
N ILE A 98 -17.78 -9.37 -24.41
CA ILE A 98 -16.38 -9.82 -24.49
C ILE A 98 -15.55 -9.16 -23.39
N LEU A 99 -15.68 -7.83 -23.22
CA LEU A 99 -15.01 -7.10 -22.16
C LEU A 99 -15.43 -7.58 -20.76
N SER A 100 -16.71 -7.83 -20.54
CA SER A 100 -17.20 -8.37 -19.27
C SER A 100 -16.65 -9.76 -18.97
N GLU A 101 -16.51 -10.63 -19.98
CA GLU A 101 -15.92 -11.96 -19.83
C GLU A 101 -14.43 -11.86 -19.49
N ALA A 102 -13.69 -10.97 -20.16
CA ALA A 102 -12.31 -10.67 -19.84
C ALA A 102 -12.15 -10.15 -18.40
N GLU A 103 -13.00 -9.19 -17.98
CA GLU A 103 -13.02 -8.64 -16.63
C GLU A 103 -13.31 -9.73 -15.58
N GLN A 104 -14.16 -10.71 -15.88
CA GLN A 104 -14.40 -11.87 -15.00
C GLN A 104 -13.19 -12.81 -14.89
N ARG A 105 -12.48 -13.08 -16.00
CA ARG A 105 -11.24 -13.89 -15.97
C ARG A 105 -10.15 -13.19 -15.16
N ILE A 106 -9.97 -11.89 -15.38
CA ILE A 106 -9.05 -11.07 -14.61
C ILE A 106 -9.42 -11.10 -13.12
N TYR A 107 -10.70 -10.94 -12.80
CA TYR A 107 -11.21 -10.97 -11.43
C TYR A 107 -10.84 -12.28 -10.73
N SER A 108 -11.08 -13.44 -11.36
CA SER A 108 -10.81 -14.74 -10.74
C SER A 108 -9.31 -14.99 -10.55
N THR A 109 -8.48 -14.66 -11.54
CA THR A 109 -7.01 -14.77 -11.44
C THR A 109 -6.49 -13.95 -10.28
N VAL A 110 -6.88 -12.67 -10.21
CA VAL A 110 -6.45 -11.76 -9.14
C VAL A 110 -6.97 -12.23 -7.78
N GLN A 111 -8.22 -12.71 -7.70
CA GLN A 111 -8.78 -13.25 -6.47
C GLN A 111 -7.96 -14.42 -5.92
N ILE A 112 -7.58 -15.37 -6.78
CA ILE A 112 -6.77 -16.54 -6.40
C ILE A 112 -5.38 -16.09 -5.96
N HIS A 113 -4.76 -15.16 -6.69
CA HIS A 113 -3.45 -14.63 -6.36
C HIS A 113 -3.43 -13.97 -4.97
N PHE A 114 -4.37 -13.07 -4.67
CA PHE A 114 -4.48 -12.44 -3.37
C PHE A 114 -4.78 -13.43 -2.25
N ARG A 115 -5.63 -14.42 -2.49
CA ARG A 115 -5.91 -15.49 -1.52
C ARG A 115 -4.64 -16.27 -1.16
N ASN A 116 -3.82 -16.61 -2.15
CA ASN A 116 -2.56 -17.33 -1.95
C ASN A 116 -1.48 -16.49 -1.28
N LEU A 117 -1.46 -15.19 -1.56
CA LEU A 117 -0.52 -14.27 -0.94
C LEU A 117 -0.86 -14.05 0.54
N ILE A 118 -2.14 -13.77 0.84
CA ILE A 118 -2.59 -13.50 2.22
C ILE A 118 -2.50 -14.74 3.10
N SER A 119 -2.71 -15.93 2.56
CA SER A 119 -2.58 -17.18 3.34
C SER A 119 -1.15 -17.48 3.81
N ARG A 120 -0.14 -16.77 3.26
CA ARG A 120 1.26 -16.90 3.65
C ARG A 120 1.72 -15.83 4.66
N ILE A 121 0.91 -14.80 4.91
CA ILE A 121 1.25 -13.66 5.76
C ILE A 121 0.49 -13.77 7.09
N GLU A 122 1.15 -13.39 8.17
CA GLU A 122 0.54 -13.33 9.50
C GLU A 122 -0.38 -12.11 9.63
N SER A 123 -1.48 -12.28 10.36
CA SER A 123 -2.49 -11.24 10.54
C SER A 123 -1.95 -9.94 11.16
N GLU A 124 -1.03 -10.04 12.12
CA GLU A 124 -0.39 -8.89 12.77
C GLU A 124 0.45 -8.09 11.75
N GLU A 125 1.23 -8.78 10.91
CA GLU A 125 2.02 -8.15 9.86
C GLU A 125 1.13 -7.44 8.83
N LEU A 126 0.02 -8.05 8.42
CA LEU A 126 -0.96 -7.40 7.53
C LEU A 126 -1.62 -6.18 8.18
N ASN A 127 -1.83 -6.21 9.50
CA ASN A 127 -2.41 -5.10 10.23
C ASN A 127 -1.44 -3.92 10.37
N GLU A 128 -0.14 -4.19 10.53
CA GLU A 128 0.92 -3.16 10.58
C GLU A 128 1.22 -2.58 9.19
N LYS A 129 1.29 -3.43 8.16
CA LYS A 129 1.69 -3.07 6.79
C LYS A 129 0.54 -2.72 5.85
N ARG A 130 -0.57 -2.18 6.38
CA ARG A 130 -1.78 -1.83 5.59
C ARG A 130 -1.51 -1.01 4.32
N GLY A 131 -0.41 -0.23 4.29
CA GLY A 131 0.04 0.55 3.12
C GLY A 131 1.11 -0.09 2.22
N ASP A 132 1.82 -1.13 2.69
CA ASP A 132 2.99 -1.70 2.00
C ASP A 132 2.68 -2.94 1.17
N LEU A 133 1.45 -3.45 1.23
CA LEU A 133 0.96 -4.46 0.28
C LEU A 133 0.90 -3.95 -1.17
N ASN A 134 1.30 -2.72 -1.44
CA ASN A 134 1.44 -2.19 -2.78
C ASN A 134 2.66 -2.78 -3.53
N ALA A 135 3.61 -3.40 -2.83
CA ALA A 135 4.74 -4.13 -3.42
C ALA A 135 4.34 -5.55 -3.90
N LEU A 136 3.14 -5.69 -4.43
CA LEU A 136 2.68 -6.93 -5.09
C LEU A 136 3.55 -7.18 -6.33
N ASN A 137 3.89 -8.44 -6.57
CA ASN A 137 4.53 -8.87 -7.82
C ASN A 137 3.52 -8.77 -8.96
N ILE A 138 3.27 -7.55 -9.45
CA ILE A 138 2.50 -7.28 -10.67
C ILE A 138 3.05 -8.11 -11.83
N GLU A 139 4.35 -8.39 -11.83
CA GLU A 139 5.02 -9.24 -12.81
C GLU A 139 4.47 -10.67 -12.87
N GLU A 140 4.19 -11.30 -11.72
CA GLU A 140 3.65 -12.67 -11.69
C GLU A 140 2.22 -12.70 -12.25
N LEU A 141 1.39 -11.74 -11.84
CA LEU A 141 0.03 -11.59 -12.35
C LEU A 141 0.02 -11.28 -13.86
N ASN A 142 0.93 -10.43 -14.32
CA ASN A 142 1.03 -10.11 -15.74
C ASN A 142 1.47 -11.33 -16.55
N LYS A 143 2.36 -12.19 -16.06
CA LYS A 143 2.73 -13.44 -16.78
C LYS A 143 1.53 -14.37 -17.02
N GLU A 144 0.60 -14.45 -16.06
CA GLU A 144 -0.60 -15.27 -16.23
C GLU A 144 -1.60 -14.63 -17.22
N ILE A 145 -1.72 -13.30 -17.20
CA ILE A 145 -2.75 -12.56 -17.94
C ILE A 145 -2.28 -12.13 -19.34
N GLU A 146 -0.97 -12.11 -19.61
CA GLU A 146 -0.38 -11.74 -20.90
C GLU A 146 -0.93 -12.60 -22.05
N SER A 147 -1.25 -13.86 -21.77
CA SER A 147 -1.91 -14.78 -22.72
C SER A 147 -3.27 -14.28 -23.23
N LEU A 148 -3.93 -13.39 -22.49
CA LEU A 148 -5.20 -12.77 -22.86
C LEU A 148 -5.04 -11.47 -23.67
N GLY A 149 -3.80 -11.01 -23.96
CA GLY A 149 -3.57 -9.72 -24.60
C GLY A 149 -3.87 -8.52 -23.70
N ILE A 150 -3.83 -8.72 -22.38
CA ILE A 150 -4.16 -7.72 -21.36
C ILE A 150 -2.95 -7.48 -20.47
N THR A 151 -2.74 -6.24 -20.06
CA THR A 151 -1.71 -5.88 -19.08
C THR A 151 -2.32 -5.12 -17.92
N ILE A 152 -2.00 -5.54 -16.70
CA ILE A 152 -2.35 -4.81 -15.48
C ILE A 152 -1.32 -3.68 -15.29
N GLN A 153 -1.81 -2.45 -15.29
CA GLN A 153 -0.99 -1.25 -15.09
C GLN A 153 -0.76 -0.96 -13.61
N LYS A 154 -1.79 -1.16 -12.79
CA LYS A 154 -1.75 -0.83 -11.37
C LYS A 154 -2.71 -1.70 -10.58
N ILE A 155 -2.28 -2.12 -9.39
CA ILE A 155 -3.10 -2.77 -8.39
C ILE A 155 -2.96 -1.98 -7.10
N MET A 156 -4.08 -1.71 -6.43
CA MET A 156 -4.13 -1.00 -5.16
C MET A 156 -5.05 -1.72 -4.21
N VAL A 157 -4.56 -2.02 -3.00
CA VAL A 157 -5.42 -2.46 -1.91
C VAL A 157 -6.25 -1.26 -1.44
N LYS A 158 -7.57 -1.39 -1.48
CA LYS A 158 -8.51 -0.35 -1.06
C LYS A 158 -8.74 -0.40 0.44
N ASP A 159 -9.03 -1.59 0.98
CA ASP A 159 -9.29 -1.80 2.39
C ASP A 159 -9.01 -3.25 2.82
N ILE A 160 -8.56 -3.38 4.08
CA ILE A 160 -8.40 -4.65 4.80
C ILE A 160 -9.13 -4.51 6.13
N CYS A 161 -10.14 -5.35 6.33
CA CYS A 161 -11.04 -5.29 7.47
C CYS A 161 -11.01 -6.62 8.23
N PHE A 162 -10.36 -6.61 9.41
CA PHE A 162 -10.45 -7.70 10.37
C PHE A 162 -11.77 -7.65 11.15
N PRO A 163 -12.27 -8.77 11.67
CA PRO A 163 -13.34 -8.80 12.67
C PRO A 163 -13.01 -7.92 13.89
N LYS A 164 -14.04 -7.30 14.49
CA LYS A 164 -13.88 -6.33 15.58
C LYS A 164 -13.12 -6.89 16.78
N ASN A 165 -13.42 -8.12 17.18
CA ASN A 165 -12.73 -8.82 18.27
C ASN A 165 -11.22 -8.93 18.04
N ILE A 166 -10.77 -9.17 16.81
CA ILE A 166 -9.35 -9.25 16.47
C ILE A 166 -8.69 -7.88 16.47
N GLN A 167 -9.39 -6.86 15.94
CA GLN A 167 -8.89 -5.48 15.98
C GLN A 167 -8.65 -5.00 17.43
N ASP A 168 -9.58 -5.33 18.33
CA ASP A 168 -9.46 -5.00 19.75
C ASP A 168 -8.25 -5.72 20.40
N LEU A 169 -7.93 -6.95 19.98
CA LEU A 169 -6.76 -7.68 20.46
C LEU A 169 -5.45 -7.05 19.95
N PHE A 170 -5.37 -6.69 18.67
CA PHE A 170 -4.20 -5.99 18.12
C PHE A 170 -3.98 -4.64 18.80
N ALA A 171 -5.05 -3.89 19.07
CA ALA A 171 -4.96 -2.62 19.77
C ALA A 171 -4.37 -2.79 21.19
N LYS A 172 -4.83 -3.79 21.95
CA LYS A 172 -4.28 -4.11 23.28
C LYS A 172 -2.83 -4.58 23.22
N GLN A 173 -2.49 -5.42 22.24
CA GLN A 173 -1.12 -5.89 22.04
C GLN A 173 -0.18 -4.73 21.69
N LEU A 174 -0.63 -3.82 20.82
CA LEU A 174 0.11 -2.61 20.46
C LEU A 174 0.30 -1.69 21.67
N GLU A 175 -0.74 -1.47 22.47
CA GLU A 175 -0.67 -0.68 23.70
C GLU A 175 0.37 -1.27 24.67
N ALA A 176 0.34 -2.59 24.88
CA ALA A 176 1.32 -3.29 25.71
C ALA A 176 2.76 -3.17 25.18
N LYS A 177 2.97 -3.32 23.85
CA LYS A 177 4.27 -3.11 23.19
C LYS A 177 4.78 -1.69 23.40
N ILE A 178 3.91 -0.68 23.23
CA ILE A 178 4.26 0.73 23.41
C ILE A 178 4.65 1.00 24.87
N ARG A 179 3.85 0.52 25.84
CA ARG A 179 4.16 0.68 27.27
C ARG A 179 5.49 0.02 27.63
N ALA A 180 5.71 -1.23 27.22
CA ALA A 180 6.95 -1.95 27.47
C ALA A 180 8.17 -1.23 26.87
N LYS A 181 8.02 -0.66 25.67
CA LYS A 181 9.08 0.14 25.02
C LYS A 181 9.38 1.42 25.80
N ALA A 182 8.35 2.11 26.29
CA ALA A 182 8.52 3.31 27.11
C ALA A 182 9.21 2.99 28.45
N ASP A 183 8.81 1.92 29.13
CA ASP A 183 9.40 1.49 30.40
C ASP A 183 10.88 1.13 30.25
N LEU A 184 11.22 0.43 29.16
CA LEU A 184 12.60 0.07 28.85
C LEU A 184 13.46 1.32 28.57
N GLU A 185 12.92 2.30 27.84
CA GLU A 185 13.63 3.55 27.58
C GLU A 185 13.79 4.41 28.83
N ASN A 186 12.78 4.42 29.72
CA ASN A 186 12.87 5.07 31.03
C ASN A 186 13.93 4.41 31.91
N ALA A 187 14.00 3.08 31.91
CA ALA A 187 15.03 2.34 32.65
C ALA A 187 16.44 2.64 32.11
N ARG A 188 16.60 2.67 30.77
CA ARG A 188 17.87 3.08 30.14
C ARG A 188 18.27 4.50 30.49
N THR A 189 17.31 5.43 30.42
CA THR A 189 17.52 6.84 30.77
C THR A 189 17.91 6.99 32.24
N SER A 190 17.27 6.24 33.14
CA SER A 190 17.57 6.26 34.58
C SER A 190 18.96 5.73 34.88
N VAL A 191 19.38 4.64 34.23
CA VAL A 191 20.74 4.09 34.37
C VAL A 191 21.79 5.05 33.80
N ALA A 192 21.55 5.64 32.64
CA ALA A 192 22.44 6.63 32.05
C ALA A 192 22.60 7.84 32.99
N THR A 193 21.48 8.37 33.51
CA THR A 193 21.47 9.48 34.46
C THR A 193 22.22 9.13 35.74
N ALA A 194 21.98 7.96 36.33
CA ALA A 194 22.67 7.50 37.53
C ALA A 194 24.19 7.36 37.32
N ARG A 195 24.63 6.86 36.15
CA ARG A 195 26.05 6.78 35.78
C ARG A 195 26.66 8.17 35.65
N THR A 196 25.99 9.09 34.96
CA THR A 196 26.46 10.48 34.82
C THR A 196 26.58 11.16 36.17
N LEU A 197 25.58 10.99 37.05
CA LEU A 197 25.60 11.52 38.41
C LEU A 197 26.71 10.90 39.27
N LYS A 198 26.96 9.58 39.15
CA LYS A 198 28.06 8.90 39.83
C LYS A 198 29.41 9.46 39.37
N ASN A 199 29.63 9.58 38.06
CA ASN A 199 30.87 10.12 37.51
C ASN A 199 31.08 11.57 37.94
N ALA A 200 30.02 12.40 37.92
CA ALA A 200 30.08 13.76 38.45
C ALA A 200 30.43 13.75 39.94
N SER A 201 29.81 12.90 40.75
CA SER A 201 30.11 12.77 42.19
C SER A 201 31.55 12.34 42.46
N GLU A 202 32.10 11.42 41.66
CA GLU A 202 33.49 10.98 41.76
C GLU A 202 34.47 12.09 41.37
N LEU A 203 34.17 12.91 40.34
CA LEU A 203 34.97 14.08 40.00
C LEU A 203 34.96 15.14 41.11
N MET A 204 33.84 15.25 41.83
CA MET A 204 33.65 16.21 42.92
C MET A 204 34.15 15.68 44.28
N LYS A 205 34.52 14.39 44.38
CA LYS A 205 35.02 13.79 45.63
C LYS A 205 36.43 14.31 45.93
N GLY A 206 36.52 15.20 46.91
CA GLY A 206 37.79 15.67 47.47
C GLY A 206 37.94 17.19 47.55
N ASP A 207 37.05 17.95 46.92
CA ASP A 207 37.11 19.42 46.90
C ASP A 207 36.00 20.03 47.77
N GLU A 208 36.39 20.68 48.88
CA GLU A 208 35.46 21.35 49.81
C GLU A 208 34.77 22.57 49.15
N ASN A 209 35.43 23.24 48.21
CA ASN A 209 34.85 24.40 47.52
C ASN A 209 33.69 23.98 46.63
N ILE A 210 33.78 22.84 45.96
CA ILE A 210 32.70 22.32 45.10
C ILE A 210 31.45 21.99 45.92
N LYS A 211 31.60 21.41 47.12
CA LYS A 211 30.47 21.14 48.03
C LYS A 211 29.79 22.43 48.47
N PHE A 212 30.58 23.46 48.76
CA PHE A 212 30.07 24.78 49.13
C PHE A 212 29.28 25.42 47.98
N PHE A 213 29.80 25.37 46.75
CA PHE A 213 29.07 25.85 45.56
C PHE A 213 27.75 25.09 45.32
N GLN A 214 27.70 23.77 45.51
CA GLN A 214 26.43 23.02 45.43
C GLN A 214 25.42 23.47 46.49
N TYR A 215 25.88 23.78 47.70
CA TYR A 215 25.03 24.28 48.77
C TYR A 215 24.39 25.61 48.37
N LEU A 216 25.17 26.52 47.79
CA LEU A 216 24.67 27.79 47.24
C LEU A 216 23.72 27.60 46.04
N GLU A 217 24.00 26.65 45.15
CA GLU A 217 23.11 26.33 44.02
C GLU A 217 21.76 25.74 44.50
N ALA A 218 21.79 24.87 45.52
CA ALA A 218 20.58 24.34 46.14
C ALA A 218 19.75 25.45 46.80
N ILE A 219 20.39 26.34 47.55
CA ILE A 219 19.73 27.50 48.15
C ILE A 219 19.09 28.39 47.08
N THR A 220 19.79 28.69 45.98
CA THR A 220 19.24 29.53 44.90
C THR A 220 18.08 28.86 44.16
N LYS A 221 18.15 27.54 43.91
CA LYS A 221 17.01 26.78 43.36
C LYS A 221 15.79 26.81 44.28
N ILE A 222 15.98 26.65 45.59
CA ILE A 222 14.87 26.71 46.56
C ILE A 222 14.32 28.14 46.63
N ALA A 223 15.18 29.16 46.71
CA ALA A 223 14.79 30.56 46.71
C ALA A 223 14.00 30.98 45.46
N SER A 224 14.25 30.34 44.31
CA SER A 224 13.51 30.60 43.07
C SER A 224 12.08 30.06 43.05
N LYS A 225 11.74 29.08 43.90
CA LYS A 225 10.38 28.48 43.96
C LYS A 225 9.42 29.19 44.90
N GLY A 226 9.87 30.20 45.64
CA GLY A 226 9.04 30.99 46.56
C GLY A 226 9.84 31.77 47.59
N ASN A 227 9.13 32.54 48.44
CA ASN A 227 9.76 33.33 49.50
C ASN A 227 10.11 32.46 50.71
N HIS A 228 11.39 32.14 50.87
CA HIS A 228 11.92 31.35 51.98
C HIS A 228 12.90 32.19 52.81
N THR A 229 12.81 32.08 54.14
CA THR A 229 13.80 32.66 55.06
C THR A 229 14.81 31.58 55.43
N PHE A 230 16.07 31.75 55.02
CA PHE A 230 17.15 30.80 55.32
C PHE A 230 17.94 31.27 56.55
N MET A 231 18.07 30.42 57.56
CA MET A 231 18.96 30.63 58.71
C MET A 231 20.23 29.83 58.48
N ILE A 232 21.35 30.52 58.22
CA ILE A 232 22.66 29.89 57.99
C ILE A 232 23.46 30.00 59.30
N GLY A 233 23.69 28.85 59.97
CA GLY A 233 24.59 28.77 61.11
C GLY A 233 26.05 28.92 60.70
N GLU A 234 26.89 29.43 61.61
CA GLU A 234 28.28 29.89 61.40
C GLU A 234 29.04 29.23 60.23
N LEU A 235 29.35 30.03 59.21
CA LEU A 235 30.14 29.69 58.01
C LEU A 235 31.63 29.40 58.29
N GLN A 236 32.11 29.59 59.52
CA GLN A 236 33.53 29.53 59.88
C GLN A 236 34.16 28.14 59.74
N HIS A 237 33.36 27.07 59.66
CA HIS A 237 33.89 25.72 59.48
C HIS A 237 34.29 25.40 58.02
N PHE A 238 33.79 26.16 57.04
CA PHE A 238 34.11 25.94 55.61
C PHE A 238 35.19 26.87 55.05
N LEU A 239 35.55 27.93 55.79
CA LEU A 239 36.55 28.92 55.37
C LEU A 239 37.92 28.72 56.05
N ASN A 240 38.07 27.72 56.91
CA ASN A 240 39.30 27.45 57.64
C ASN A 240 39.89 26.08 57.27
N LYS A 241 40.53 26.01 56.10
CA LYS A 241 41.76 25.24 55.87
C LYS A 241 42.48 25.71 54.61
#